data_AF-A0A0K8TK86-F1
#
_entry.id   AF-A0A0K8TK86-F1
#
_cell.length_a   1.000
_cell.length_b   1.000
_cell.length_c   1.000
_cell.angle_alpha   90.00
_cell.angle_beta   90.00
_cell.angle_gamma   90.00
#
_symmetry.space_group_name_H-M   'P 1'
#
loop_
_entity.id
_entity.type
_entity.pdbx_description
1 polymer ?
#
loop_
_entity_poly.entity_id
_entity_poly.type
_entity_poly.pdbx_seq_one_letter_code
_entity_poly.pdbx_strand_id
1 'polypeptide(L)'
;MLKVVGASWLKTRISTYILLGAGLLAIGTLFIAEMDRPQFDGTYCATIFWSKHSGFRVEYWKQRNDFHNIPKGVARTCYKDSTMENGWSQLEVETQRQFPDWVQAFAAGMLEGSLTWRNIHHQWSNTISHGCDRSDDSQNFCTWLRDILITSYEKTKEMAELRANLDHYWHQIRLFFYQLEGLQAGWKKGVKRSRADVEIPPEDFLLMNAAGDIKDLKIYFDKVIMKKGDSSYDPSLMPKASMVLKLSRSNESAWNLMLGHSSAGSFSSMLRIHKRYKLNYHFSPDLKTHTVPGSDITFTSYPGILASTDDFYIIKGRHVKNIHLLVTGIDIQNNNLDLWQGVNLQTALPLSARVMAANRLAHSSRHWANQMSKNAAKGNKQWLIVDLKKLEAEFSDHSSHEGFLMTPTIDSSIISIVEQYPNIVHVLDLTKQLKNNKNIVWFSQGMPTTKELQKLAHISSEPVGWRSIKNNLTNLESIETFLRNHATRGDLFREKALPYGNIDLKVFSYNIYSGQTHFYAIAGPQTPPSDKKTSSHDSSLNGFVSESLVLGSEDPSHLDIISEQRPVRGDIREIANLKASKTFKWSNLVNELGHIPHEGHPDVWSFGKVSPKWAWQEPK
;
A
#
# COMPACT_ATOMS: atom_id res chain seq x y z
N MET A 1 46.86 -25.94 79.36
CA MET A 1 46.84 -26.92 78.25
C MET A 1 45.53 -26.74 77.48
N LEU A 2 45.56 -26.04 76.34
CA LEU A 2 44.42 -25.92 75.43
C LEU A 2 44.47 -27.10 74.45
N LYS A 3 43.48 -28.00 74.52
CA LYS A 3 43.31 -29.12 73.59
C LYS A 3 42.85 -28.54 72.25
N VAL A 4 43.76 -28.48 71.28
CA VAL A 4 43.43 -28.16 69.89
C VAL A 4 42.61 -29.32 69.34
N VAL A 5 41.31 -29.12 69.15
CA VAL A 5 40.42 -30.09 68.52
C VAL A 5 40.74 -30.10 67.02
N GLY A 6 41.45 -31.13 66.56
CA GLY A 6 41.77 -31.29 65.15
C GLY A 6 40.51 -31.36 64.30
N ALA A 7 40.38 -30.43 63.35
CA ALA A 7 39.30 -30.46 62.36
C ALA A 7 39.36 -31.80 61.59
N SER A 8 38.21 -32.47 61.47
CA SER A 8 38.10 -33.72 60.70
C SER A 8 38.55 -33.45 59.26
N TRP A 9 39.63 -34.12 58.84
CA TRP A 9 40.25 -33.95 57.51
C TRP A 9 39.24 -34.16 56.36
N LEU A 10 38.28 -35.06 56.56
CA LEU A 10 37.17 -35.30 55.63
C LEU A 10 36.28 -34.05 55.47
N LYS A 11 35.93 -33.38 56.58
CA LYS A 11 35.11 -32.16 56.56
C LYS A 11 35.83 -31.00 55.88
N THR A 12 37.13 -30.85 56.11
CA THR A 12 37.94 -29.82 55.43
C THR A 12 37.98 -30.06 53.93
N ARG A 13 38.18 -31.31 53.49
CA ARG A 13 38.22 -31.68 52.07
C ARG A 13 36.87 -31.48 51.36
N ILE A 14 35.77 -31.83 52.02
CA ILE A 14 34.41 -31.57 51.51
C ILE A 14 34.15 -30.06 51.41
N SER A 15 34.52 -29.25 52.42
CA SER A 15 34.44 -27.79 52.34
C SER A 15 35.26 -27.21 51.19
N THR A 16 36.47 -27.71 50.96
CA THR A 16 37.30 -27.26 49.82
C THR A 16 36.63 -27.58 48.48
N TYR A 17 36.05 -28.76 48.30
CA TYR A 17 35.33 -29.09 47.07
C TYR A 17 34.07 -28.25 46.86
N ILE A 18 33.34 -27.94 47.93
CA ILE A 18 32.17 -27.04 47.86
C ILE A 18 32.62 -25.63 47.47
N LEU A 19 33.69 -25.11 48.06
CA LEU A 19 34.25 -23.80 47.72
C LEU A 19 34.77 -23.73 46.28
N LEU A 20 35.42 -24.81 45.81
CA LEU A 20 35.86 -24.92 44.41
C LEU A 20 34.65 -24.96 43.45
N GLY A 21 33.62 -25.74 43.78
CA GLY A 21 32.38 -25.79 43.00
C GLY A 21 31.66 -24.44 42.96
N ALA A 22 31.56 -23.76 44.11
CA ALA A 22 30.98 -22.41 44.19
C ALA A 22 31.82 -21.38 43.42
N GLY A 23 33.15 -21.48 43.46
CA GLY A 23 34.05 -20.63 42.69
C GLY A 23 33.90 -20.84 41.18
N LEU A 24 33.81 -22.09 40.72
CA LEU A 24 33.56 -22.41 39.31
C LEU A 24 32.18 -21.92 38.84
N LEU A 25 31.15 -22.03 39.69
CA LEU A 25 29.82 -21.48 39.40
C LEU A 25 29.85 -19.95 39.33
N ALA A 26 30.57 -19.28 40.24
CA ALA A 26 30.74 -17.83 40.23
C ALA A 26 31.46 -17.34 38.96
N ILE A 27 32.53 -18.03 38.55
CA ILE A 27 33.24 -17.78 37.29
C ILE A 27 32.29 -18.01 36.10
N GLY A 28 31.54 -19.12 36.09
CA GLY A 28 30.54 -19.40 35.06
C GLY A 28 29.46 -18.32 34.96
N THR A 29 28.99 -17.78 36.09
CA THR A 29 28.02 -16.67 36.10
C THR A 29 28.61 -15.37 35.58
N LEU A 30 29.89 -15.08 35.83
CA LEU A 30 30.57 -13.90 35.28
C LEU A 30 30.69 -14.02 33.75
N PHE A 31 31.08 -15.19 33.24
CA PHE A 31 31.10 -15.46 31.80
C PHE A 31 29.71 -15.31 31.15
N ILE A 32 28.65 -15.84 31.77
CA ILE A 32 27.28 -15.70 31.26
C ILE A 32 26.78 -14.25 31.36
N ALA A 33 27.22 -13.49 32.36
CA ALA A 33 26.86 -12.08 32.52
C ALA A 33 27.55 -11.16 31.50
N GLU A 34 28.79 -11.49 31.11
CA GLU A 34 29.55 -10.78 30.07
C GLU A 34 29.24 -11.24 28.65
N MET A 35 28.58 -12.40 28.47
CA MET A 35 28.08 -12.79 27.15
C MET A 35 27.03 -11.79 26.68
N ASP A 36 27.34 -11.09 25.58
CA ASP A 36 26.39 -10.21 24.89
C ASP A 36 25.08 -10.97 24.63
N ARG A 37 24.01 -10.54 25.31
CA ARG A 37 22.69 -11.08 25.06
C ARG A 37 22.29 -10.67 23.64
N PRO A 38 21.84 -11.60 22.79
CA PRO A 38 21.36 -11.24 21.47
C PRO A 38 20.20 -10.24 21.64
N GLN A 39 20.42 -9.00 21.19
CA GLN A 39 19.36 -8.02 21.08
C GLN A 39 18.46 -8.45 19.93
N PHE A 40 17.22 -8.81 20.23
CA PHE A 40 16.25 -9.15 19.20
C PHE A 40 15.55 -7.88 18.73
N ASP A 41 15.69 -7.56 17.45
CA ASP A 41 15.16 -6.34 16.83
C ASP A 41 13.67 -6.44 16.42
N GLY A 42 13.05 -7.61 16.65
CA GLY A 42 11.67 -7.91 16.27
C GLY A 42 11.52 -8.41 14.83
N THR A 43 12.62 -8.56 14.07
CA THR A 43 12.58 -8.98 12.67
C THR A 43 12.66 -10.50 12.55
N TYR A 44 11.65 -11.10 11.93
CA TYR A 44 11.57 -12.53 11.66
C TYR A 44 11.86 -12.80 10.20
N CYS A 45 12.83 -13.67 9.93
CA CYS A 45 13.16 -14.04 8.56
C CYS A 45 12.93 -15.52 8.29
N ALA A 46 12.66 -15.84 7.03
CA ALA A 46 12.47 -17.21 6.56
C ALA A 46 13.01 -17.37 5.14
N THR A 47 13.49 -18.57 4.83
CA THR A 47 13.92 -18.97 3.48
C THR A 47 13.07 -20.14 3.02
N ILE A 48 12.71 -20.16 1.75
CA ILE A 48 12.04 -21.29 1.13
C ILE A 48 12.93 -21.92 0.07
N PHE A 49 13.05 -23.24 0.14
CA PHE A 49 13.77 -24.09 -0.79
C PHE A 49 12.77 -24.90 -1.62
N TRP A 50 13.15 -25.24 -2.83
CA TRP A 50 12.34 -26.04 -3.73
C TRP A 50 13.20 -27.03 -4.50
N SER A 51 12.68 -28.25 -4.66
CA SER A 51 13.17 -29.22 -5.62
C SER A 51 12.00 -29.92 -6.30
N LYS A 52 12.22 -30.47 -7.48
CA LYS A 52 11.19 -31.22 -8.22
C LYS A 52 10.67 -32.44 -7.43
N HIS A 53 11.52 -33.06 -6.59
CA HIS A 53 11.17 -34.26 -5.84
C HIS A 53 10.52 -33.97 -4.48
N SER A 54 11.00 -32.95 -3.77
CA SER A 54 10.56 -32.64 -2.40
C SER A 54 9.52 -31.53 -2.29
N GLY A 55 9.23 -30.83 -3.39
CA GLY A 55 8.40 -29.62 -3.36
C GLY A 55 9.00 -28.51 -2.50
N PHE A 56 8.13 -27.68 -1.91
CA PHE A 56 8.50 -26.50 -1.13
C PHE A 56 8.80 -26.83 0.34
N ARG A 57 9.96 -26.39 0.84
CA ARG A 57 10.38 -26.51 2.24
C ARG A 57 10.76 -25.14 2.79
N VAL A 58 10.09 -24.71 3.86
CA VAL A 58 10.32 -23.41 4.51
C VAL A 58 11.18 -23.64 5.75
N GLU A 59 12.26 -22.86 5.89
CA GLU A 59 13.11 -22.78 7.07
C GLU A 59 12.96 -21.40 7.70
N TYR A 60 12.72 -21.36 9.02
CA TYR A 60 12.53 -20.13 9.79
C TYR A 60 13.79 -19.82 10.60
N TRP A 61 14.32 -18.61 10.48
CA TRP A 61 15.65 -18.27 11.01
C TRP A 61 15.66 -17.68 12.43
N LYS A 62 14.52 -17.67 13.13
CA LYS A 62 14.30 -16.92 14.39
C LYS A 62 14.66 -15.42 14.22
N GLN A 63 14.63 -14.66 15.31
CA GLN A 63 15.12 -13.28 15.31
C GLN A 63 16.66 -13.32 15.29
N ARG A 64 17.26 -12.85 14.19
CA ARG A 64 18.72 -12.79 14.00
C ARG A 64 19.09 -11.43 13.44
N ASN A 65 20.23 -10.90 13.88
CA ASN A 65 20.73 -9.60 13.44
C ASN A 65 21.65 -9.70 12.20
N ASP A 66 22.02 -10.92 11.79
CA ASP A 66 22.87 -11.16 10.63
C ASP A 66 22.03 -11.53 9.40
N PHE A 67 21.43 -10.51 8.79
CA PHE A 67 20.56 -10.67 7.62
C PHE A 67 21.32 -11.10 6.36
N HIS A 68 22.64 -10.85 6.30
CA HIS A 68 23.47 -11.16 5.14
C HIS A 68 23.71 -12.67 5.00
N ASN A 69 23.84 -13.38 6.12
CA ASN A 69 24.08 -14.83 6.13
C ASN A 69 22.82 -15.68 5.98
N ILE A 70 21.64 -15.07 5.84
CA ILE A 70 20.39 -15.81 5.58
C ILE A 70 20.44 -16.40 4.15
N PRO A 71 20.35 -17.74 3.99
CA PRO A 71 20.36 -18.38 2.69
C PRO A 71 19.30 -17.83 1.76
N LYS A 72 19.66 -17.68 0.47
CA LYS A 72 18.75 -17.12 -0.54
C LYS A 72 17.62 -18.07 -0.94
N GLY A 73 17.87 -19.38 -0.94
CA GLY A 73 16.91 -20.40 -1.38
C GLY A 73 16.35 -20.10 -2.77
N VAL A 74 15.08 -20.44 -2.98
CA VAL A 74 14.26 -19.89 -4.09
C VAL A 74 13.84 -18.47 -3.78
N ALA A 75 13.44 -18.26 -2.53
CA ALA A 75 13.09 -16.96 -2.01
C ALA A 75 13.45 -16.87 -0.52
N ARG A 76 13.64 -15.65 -0.04
CA ARG A 76 13.75 -15.33 1.37
C ARG A 76 12.91 -14.10 1.69
N THR A 77 12.51 -14.01 2.94
CA THR A 77 11.69 -12.90 3.44
C THR A 77 12.17 -12.46 4.82
N CYS A 78 11.99 -11.19 5.14
CA CYS A 78 12.09 -10.66 6.50
C CYS A 78 10.87 -9.80 6.80
N TYR A 79 10.27 -10.02 7.96
CA TYR A 79 9.04 -9.39 8.42
C TYR A 79 9.24 -8.80 9.82
N LYS A 80 8.83 -7.56 10.02
CA LYS A 80 8.77 -6.91 11.33
C LYS A 80 7.37 -6.34 11.54
N ASP A 81 6.72 -6.78 12.60
CA ASP A 81 5.46 -6.18 13.05
C ASP A 81 5.76 -5.02 14.00
N SER A 82 5.77 -3.80 13.48
CA SER A 82 5.90 -2.58 14.28
C SER A 82 4.58 -1.80 14.37
N THR A 83 3.45 -2.48 14.16
CA THR A 83 2.11 -1.85 14.16
C THR A 83 1.82 -1.11 15.47
N MET A 84 2.21 -1.69 16.61
CA MET A 84 2.03 -1.07 17.92
C MET A 84 3.05 0.05 18.21
N GLU A 85 4.21 0.03 17.54
CA GLU A 85 5.28 1.02 17.75
C GLU A 85 5.03 2.28 16.91
N ASN A 86 4.59 2.11 15.66
CA ASN A 86 4.57 3.17 14.67
C ASN A 86 3.41 3.09 13.65
N GLY A 87 2.47 2.17 13.84
CA GLY A 87 1.31 1.99 12.96
C GLY A 87 1.59 1.27 11.65
N TRP A 88 2.83 0.81 11.41
CA TRP A 88 3.22 0.08 10.20
C TRP A 88 3.94 -1.23 10.53
N SER A 89 3.58 -2.30 9.83
CA SER A 89 4.43 -3.48 9.66
C SER A 89 5.37 -3.30 8.46
N GLN A 90 6.39 -4.14 8.34
CA GLN A 90 7.37 -4.12 7.25
C GLN A 90 7.65 -5.53 6.74
N LEU A 91 7.66 -5.72 5.43
CA LEU A 91 7.94 -7.00 4.77
C LEU A 91 8.84 -6.79 3.55
N GLU A 92 9.97 -7.49 3.53
CA GLU A 92 10.83 -7.60 2.36
C GLU A 92 10.80 -9.04 1.84
N VAL A 93 10.63 -9.23 0.54
CA VAL A 93 10.70 -10.52 -0.13
C VAL A 93 11.68 -10.43 -1.28
N GLU A 94 12.60 -11.39 -1.37
CA GLU A 94 13.58 -11.51 -2.46
C GLU A 94 13.54 -12.92 -3.05
N THR A 95 13.36 -13.03 -4.37
CA THR A 95 13.41 -14.31 -5.11
C THR A 95 14.70 -14.44 -5.91
N GLN A 96 15.01 -15.64 -6.40
CA GLN A 96 16.23 -15.91 -7.16
C GLN A 96 15.95 -16.27 -8.61
N ARG A 97 16.63 -15.57 -9.53
CA ARG A 97 16.41 -15.66 -10.98
C ARG A 97 16.57 -17.06 -11.56
N GLN A 98 17.42 -17.92 -10.99
CA GLN A 98 17.68 -19.25 -11.55
C GLN A 98 16.49 -20.22 -11.45
N PHE A 99 15.44 -19.89 -10.69
CA PHE A 99 14.26 -20.74 -10.55
C PHE A 99 13.15 -20.34 -11.53
N PRO A 100 12.31 -21.30 -11.98
CA PRO A 100 11.13 -20.97 -12.79
C PRO A 100 10.24 -19.94 -12.09
N ASP A 101 9.73 -18.97 -12.84
CA ASP A 101 9.00 -17.84 -12.28
C ASP A 101 7.77 -18.25 -11.46
N TRP A 102 7.06 -19.30 -11.86
CA TRP A 102 5.90 -19.81 -11.09
C TRP A 102 6.33 -20.32 -9.71
N VAL A 103 7.53 -20.94 -9.61
CA VAL A 103 8.10 -21.40 -8.34
C VAL A 103 8.47 -20.18 -7.49
N GLN A 104 9.10 -19.17 -8.09
CA GLN A 104 9.43 -17.92 -7.41
C GLN A 104 8.18 -17.22 -6.87
N ALA A 105 7.11 -17.14 -7.67
CA ALA A 105 5.85 -16.49 -7.31
C ALA A 105 5.13 -17.22 -6.17
N PHE A 106 4.95 -18.53 -6.30
CA PHE A 106 4.35 -19.34 -5.24
C PHE A 106 5.18 -19.26 -3.94
N ALA A 107 6.51 -19.32 -4.05
CA ALA A 107 7.41 -19.19 -2.91
C ALA A 107 7.29 -17.83 -2.20
N ALA A 108 7.24 -16.74 -2.96
CA ALA A 108 7.08 -15.38 -2.44
C ALA A 108 5.77 -15.26 -1.65
N GLY A 109 4.67 -15.75 -2.23
CA GLY A 109 3.37 -15.82 -1.56
C GLY A 109 3.43 -16.64 -0.27
N MET A 110 3.98 -17.85 -0.34
CA MET A 110 4.03 -18.77 0.81
C MET A 110 4.82 -18.20 1.99
N LEU A 111 5.91 -17.49 1.70
CA LEU A 111 6.70 -16.79 2.71
C LEU A 111 5.93 -15.64 3.36
N GLU A 112 5.30 -14.77 2.56
CA GLU A 112 4.47 -13.68 3.08
C GLU A 112 3.34 -14.23 3.94
N GLY A 113 2.55 -15.16 3.41
CA GLY A 113 1.40 -15.72 4.11
C GLY A 113 1.80 -16.37 5.43
N SER A 114 2.94 -17.07 5.45
CA SER A 114 3.38 -17.78 6.65
C SER A 114 3.93 -16.88 7.76
N LEU A 115 4.58 -15.76 7.41
CA LEU A 115 5.11 -14.82 8.42
C LEU A 115 4.07 -13.81 8.87
N THR A 116 3.13 -13.44 8.00
CA THR A 116 2.12 -12.41 8.28
C THR A 116 0.74 -12.98 8.62
N TRP A 117 0.63 -14.31 8.82
CA TRP A 117 -0.64 -15.03 8.95
C TRP A 117 -1.63 -14.40 9.94
N ARG A 118 -1.12 -13.90 11.08
CA ARG A 118 -1.93 -13.29 12.14
C ARG A 118 -2.53 -11.97 11.68
N ASN A 119 -1.72 -11.09 11.08
CA ASN A 119 -2.20 -9.80 10.59
C ASN A 119 -3.09 -9.97 9.35
N ILE A 120 -2.90 -11.03 8.55
CA ILE A 120 -3.84 -11.41 7.49
C ILE A 120 -5.21 -11.74 8.09
N HIS A 121 -5.24 -12.58 9.14
CA HIS A 121 -6.49 -12.94 9.80
C HIS A 121 -7.20 -11.73 10.42
N HIS A 122 -6.48 -10.89 11.17
CA HIS A 122 -7.07 -9.68 11.74
C HIS A 122 -7.58 -8.73 10.65
N GLN A 123 -6.82 -8.52 9.56
CA GLN A 123 -7.26 -7.67 8.45
C GLN A 123 -8.54 -8.20 7.80
N TRP A 124 -8.62 -9.51 7.56
CA TRP A 124 -9.82 -10.15 7.01
C TRP A 124 -11.02 -10.04 7.96
N SER A 125 -10.83 -10.32 9.26
CA SER A 125 -11.85 -10.20 10.31
C SER A 125 -12.42 -8.77 10.37
N ASN A 126 -11.53 -7.78 10.42
CA ASN A 126 -11.89 -6.37 10.55
C ASN A 126 -12.59 -5.78 9.32
N THR A 127 -12.42 -6.39 8.14
CA THR A 127 -12.91 -5.84 6.87
C THR A 127 -13.95 -6.75 6.23
N ILE A 128 -13.52 -7.81 5.55
CA ILE A 128 -14.39 -8.68 4.75
C ILE A 128 -15.39 -9.45 5.62
N SER A 129 -14.92 -10.14 6.67
CA SER A 129 -15.82 -10.97 7.49
C SER A 129 -16.92 -10.12 8.12
N HIS A 130 -16.52 -9.10 8.87
CA HIS A 130 -17.48 -8.20 9.51
C HIS A 130 -18.36 -7.46 8.52
N GLY A 131 -17.80 -7.01 7.40
CA GLY A 131 -18.55 -6.31 6.38
C GLY A 131 -19.63 -7.16 5.73
N CYS A 132 -19.37 -8.45 5.53
CA CYS A 132 -20.36 -9.38 4.98
C CYS A 132 -21.44 -9.77 6.00
N ASP A 133 -21.11 -9.91 7.29
CA ASP A 133 -22.04 -10.43 8.31
C ASP A 133 -22.98 -9.35 8.89
N ARG A 134 -22.82 -8.10 8.49
CA ARG A 134 -23.47 -6.95 9.12
C ARG A 134 -25.00 -6.87 8.92
N SER A 135 -25.48 -7.21 7.73
CA SER A 135 -26.90 -7.08 7.34
C SER A 135 -27.24 -8.09 6.25
N ASP A 136 -28.54 -8.38 6.06
CA ASP A 136 -28.99 -9.25 4.97
C ASP A 136 -28.60 -8.69 3.58
N ASP A 137 -28.64 -7.37 3.42
CA ASP A 137 -28.19 -6.68 2.20
C ASP A 137 -26.69 -6.86 1.94
N SER A 138 -25.87 -6.76 2.98
CA SER A 138 -24.42 -6.98 2.91
C SER A 138 -24.10 -8.45 2.61
N GLN A 139 -24.84 -9.40 3.21
CA GLN A 139 -24.69 -10.83 2.92
C GLN A 139 -25.06 -11.15 1.46
N ASN A 140 -26.14 -10.56 0.95
CA ASN A 140 -26.55 -10.70 -0.45
C ASN A 140 -25.49 -10.16 -1.41
N PHE A 141 -24.94 -8.98 -1.13
CA PHE A 141 -23.85 -8.41 -1.93
C PHE A 141 -22.59 -9.30 -1.88
N CYS A 142 -22.18 -9.76 -0.70
CA CYS A 142 -20.99 -10.60 -0.57
C CYS A 142 -21.15 -11.95 -1.26
N THR A 143 -22.33 -12.56 -1.22
CA THR A 143 -22.63 -13.81 -1.93
C THR A 143 -22.48 -13.60 -3.44
N TRP A 144 -23.12 -12.55 -3.98
CA TRP A 144 -22.98 -12.19 -5.39
C TRP A 144 -21.53 -11.88 -5.79
N LEU A 145 -20.81 -11.15 -4.93
CA LEU A 145 -19.41 -10.77 -5.16
C LEU A 145 -18.50 -11.99 -5.20
N ARG A 146 -18.67 -12.95 -4.27
CA ARG A 146 -17.92 -14.21 -4.24
C ARG A 146 -18.13 -15.00 -5.53
N ASP A 147 -19.38 -15.18 -5.97
CA ASP A 147 -19.69 -15.91 -7.20
C ASP A 147 -19.02 -15.30 -8.44
N ILE A 148 -19.09 -13.97 -8.57
CA ILE A 148 -18.47 -13.25 -9.69
C ILE A 148 -16.94 -13.32 -9.63
N LEU A 149 -16.34 -13.18 -8.46
CA LEU A 149 -14.88 -13.19 -8.32
C LEU A 149 -14.30 -14.59 -8.52
N ILE A 150 -14.95 -15.64 -8.03
CA ILE A 150 -14.55 -17.03 -8.28
C ILE A 150 -14.62 -17.33 -9.77
N THR A 151 -15.76 -17.03 -10.41
CA THR A 151 -15.92 -17.24 -11.86
C THR A 151 -14.87 -16.48 -12.67
N SER A 152 -14.61 -15.22 -12.29
CA SER A 152 -13.59 -14.40 -12.95
C SER A 152 -12.18 -14.95 -12.75
N TYR A 153 -11.86 -15.38 -11.53
CA TYR A 153 -10.58 -15.99 -11.21
C TYR A 153 -10.33 -17.25 -12.05
N GLU A 154 -11.29 -18.18 -12.11
CA GLU A 154 -11.15 -19.42 -12.87
C GLU A 154 -10.91 -19.15 -14.36
N LYS A 155 -11.77 -18.33 -15.00
CA LYS A 155 -11.66 -18.00 -16.42
C LYS A 155 -10.37 -17.25 -16.75
N THR A 156 -9.99 -16.28 -15.92
CA THR A 156 -8.79 -15.46 -16.18
C THR A 156 -7.50 -16.22 -15.87
N LYS A 157 -7.49 -17.12 -14.89
CA LYS A 157 -6.37 -18.02 -14.64
C LYS A 157 -6.17 -18.99 -15.78
N GLU A 158 -7.23 -19.62 -16.29
CA GLU A 158 -7.17 -20.48 -17.47
C GLU A 158 -6.62 -19.71 -18.68
N MET A 159 -7.13 -18.51 -18.92
CA MET A 159 -6.62 -17.64 -19.99
C MET A 159 -5.14 -17.30 -19.82
N ALA A 160 -4.71 -17.04 -18.58
CA ALA A 160 -3.31 -16.76 -18.27
C ALA A 160 -2.41 -17.99 -18.51
N GLU A 161 -2.86 -19.20 -18.16
CA GLU A 161 -2.13 -20.43 -18.45
C GLU A 161 -1.97 -20.67 -19.96
N LEU A 162 -3.04 -20.47 -20.74
CA LEU A 162 -3.02 -20.65 -22.19
C LEU A 162 -2.14 -19.61 -22.90
N ARG A 163 -2.11 -18.37 -22.40
CA ARG A 163 -1.45 -17.24 -23.08
C ARG A 163 -0.07 -16.87 -22.53
N ALA A 164 0.37 -17.43 -21.40
CA ALA A 164 1.63 -17.02 -20.77
C ALA A 164 2.87 -17.20 -21.66
N ASN A 165 2.88 -18.20 -22.56
CA ASN A 165 3.99 -18.38 -23.50
C ASN A 165 3.93 -17.42 -24.70
N LEU A 166 2.81 -16.73 -24.92
CA LEU A 166 2.53 -15.92 -26.11
C LEU A 166 2.49 -14.41 -25.81
N ASP A 167 2.07 -14.02 -24.60
CA ASP A 167 1.97 -12.62 -24.18
C ASP A 167 2.58 -12.44 -22.79
N HIS A 168 3.59 -11.56 -22.70
CA HIS A 168 4.27 -11.21 -21.45
C HIS A 168 3.30 -10.71 -20.37
N TYR A 169 2.22 -10.03 -20.76
CA TYR A 169 1.18 -9.58 -19.83
C TYR A 169 0.49 -10.76 -19.16
N TRP A 170 0.05 -11.75 -19.95
CA TRP A 170 -0.61 -12.93 -19.42
C TRP A 170 0.32 -13.80 -18.58
N HIS A 171 1.63 -13.83 -18.90
CA HIS A 171 2.63 -14.41 -18.00
C HIS A 171 2.65 -13.71 -16.64
N GLN A 172 2.70 -12.38 -16.60
CA GLN A 172 2.70 -11.65 -15.33
C GLN A 172 1.40 -11.82 -14.52
N ILE A 173 0.25 -11.89 -15.20
CA ILE A 173 -1.04 -12.20 -14.56
C ILE A 173 -1.02 -13.60 -13.96
N ARG A 174 -0.49 -14.58 -14.70
CA ARG A 174 -0.32 -15.95 -14.21
C ARG A 174 0.53 -15.98 -12.94
N LEU A 175 1.65 -15.25 -12.92
CA LEU A 175 2.52 -15.16 -11.73
C LEU A 175 1.83 -14.49 -10.54
N PHE A 176 0.95 -13.50 -10.77
CA PHE A 176 0.15 -12.93 -9.69
C PHE A 176 -0.75 -14.00 -9.04
N PHE A 177 -1.43 -14.83 -9.84
CA PHE A 177 -2.26 -15.91 -9.29
C PHE A 177 -1.45 -16.98 -8.57
N TYR A 178 -0.29 -17.41 -9.09
CA TYR A 178 0.59 -18.31 -8.34
C TYR A 178 1.06 -17.72 -7.01
N GLN A 179 1.33 -16.41 -6.97
CA GLN A 179 1.69 -15.72 -5.72
C GLN A 179 0.50 -15.70 -4.74
N LEU A 180 -0.73 -15.56 -5.22
CA LEU A 180 -1.93 -15.59 -4.39
C LEU A 180 -2.22 -16.98 -3.81
N GLU A 181 -2.06 -18.03 -4.62
CA GLU A 181 -2.15 -19.41 -4.13
C GLU A 181 -1.05 -19.73 -3.12
N GLY A 182 0.16 -19.24 -3.39
CA GLY A 182 1.28 -19.28 -2.45
C GLY A 182 0.91 -18.61 -1.13
N LEU A 183 0.33 -17.40 -1.18
CA LEU A 183 -0.10 -16.64 0.00
C LEU A 183 -1.08 -17.45 0.85
N GLN A 184 -2.11 -18.03 0.24
CA GLN A 184 -3.08 -18.88 0.95
C GLN A 184 -2.41 -20.11 1.58
N ALA A 185 -1.55 -20.82 0.83
CA ALA A 185 -0.82 -21.98 1.34
C ALA A 185 0.12 -21.60 2.50
N GLY A 186 0.77 -20.44 2.39
CA GLY A 186 1.61 -19.83 3.41
C GLY A 186 0.83 -19.51 4.68
N TRP A 187 -0.34 -18.88 4.52
CA TRP A 187 -1.23 -18.54 5.63
C TRP A 187 -1.64 -19.79 6.42
N LYS A 188 -2.13 -20.84 5.74
CA LYS A 188 -2.47 -22.13 6.36
C LYS A 188 -1.28 -22.73 7.12
N LYS A 189 -0.08 -22.62 6.56
CA LYS A 189 1.16 -23.07 7.21
C LYS A 189 1.50 -22.24 8.45
N GLY A 190 1.29 -20.93 8.40
CA GLY A 190 1.45 -20.01 9.53
C GLY A 190 0.52 -20.37 10.68
N VAL A 191 -0.78 -20.55 10.40
CA VAL A 191 -1.81 -20.96 11.37
C VAL A 191 -1.43 -22.28 12.03
N LYS A 192 -1.13 -23.32 11.24
CA LYS A 192 -0.72 -24.64 11.76
C LYS A 192 0.54 -24.56 12.63
N ARG A 193 1.53 -23.77 12.22
CA ARG A 193 2.77 -23.56 12.98
C ARG A 193 2.51 -22.88 14.33
N SER A 194 1.56 -21.95 14.36
CA SER A 194 1.15 -21.23 15.56
C SER A 194 0.13 -21.97 16.42
N ARG A 195 -0.40 -23.11 15.95
CA ARG A 195 -1.46 -23.89 16.62
C ARG A 195 -2.71 -23.05 16.92
N ALA A 196 -2.98 -22.07 16.07
CA ALA A 196 -4.20 -21.27 16.15
C ALA A 196 -5.36 -22.03 15.49
N ASP A 197 -6.57 -21.82 16.00
CA ASP A 197 -7.81 -22.39 15.46
C ASP A 197 -8.61 -21.27 14.79
N VAL A 198 -8.19 -20.92 13.57
CA VAL A 198 -8.79 -19.85 12.76
C VAL A 198 -8.85 -20.30 11.31
N GLU A 199 -9.90 -19.87 10.60
CA GLU A 199 -10.13 -20.22 9.20
C GLU A 199 -10.51 -18.97 8.40
N ILE A 200 -9.99 -18.86 7.18
CA ILE A 200 -10.41 -17.87 6.18
C ILE A 200 -10.93 -18.66 4.97
N PRO A 201 -12.15 -18.40 4.50
CA PRO A 201 -12.65 -19.01 3.27
C PRO A 201 -11.69 -18.77 2.10
N PRO A 202 -11.35 -19.80 1.29
CA PRO A 202 -10.42 -19.66 0.16
C PRO A 202 -10.73 -18.48 -0.78
N GLU A 203 -12.00 -18.25 -1.07
CA GLU A 203 -12.50 -17.19 -1.91
C GLU A 203 -12.24 -15.79 -1.34
N ASP A 204 -12.16 -15.67 -0.01
CA ASP A 204 -11.96 -14.37 0.61
C ASP A 204 -10.53 -13.85 0.41
N PHE A 205 -9.56 -14.71 0.08
CA PHE A 205 -8.24 -14.26 -0.43
C PHE A 205 -8.35 -13.53 -1.78
N LEU A 206 -9.31 -13.93 -2.63
CA LEU A 206 -9.62 -13.23 -3.88
C LEU A 206 -10.28 -11.88 -3.57
N LEU A 207 -11.22 -11.84 -2.62
CA LEU A 207 -11.90 -10.60 -2.20
C LEU A 207 -10.89 -9.59 -1.64
N MET A 208 -9.97 -10.02 -0.77
CA MET A 208 -8.88 -9.18 -0.26
C MET A 208 -8.06 -8.56 -1.39
N ASN A 209 -7.74 -9.35 -2.43
CA ASN A 209 -6.96 -8.90 -3.57
C ASN A 209 -7.80 -8.18 -4.65
N ALA A 210 -9.12 -8.14 -4.49
CA ALA A 210 -10.06 -7.34 -5.27
C ALA A 210 -10.56 -6.11 -4.52
N ALA A 211 -10.01 -5.78 -3.34
CA ALA A 211 -10.50 -4.70 -2.49
C ALA A 211 -10.61 -3.33 -3.21
N GLY A 212 -9.69 -3.03 -4.13
CA GLY A 212 -9.76 -1.82 -4.96
C GLY A 212 -10.88 -1.81 -6.00
N ASP A 213 -11.49 -2.96 -6.29
CA ASP A 213 -12.63 -3.12 -7.21
C ASP A 213 -13.98 -3.14 -6.47
N ILE A 214 -14.02 -3.46 -5.17
CA ILE A 214 -15.26 -3.70 -4.41
C ILE A 214 -16.19 -2.49 -4.44
N LYS A 215 -15.65 -1.28 -4.30
CA LYS A 215 -16.43 -0.02 -4.33
C LYS A 215 -17.25 0.11 -5.61
N ASP A 216 -16.56 -0.01 -6.75
CA ASP A 216 -17.15 0.06 -8.08
C ASP A 216 -18.23 -1.03 -8.26
N LEU A 217 -17.93 -2.24 -7.78
CA LEU A 217 -18.83 -3.38 -7.87
C LEU A 217 -20.07 -3.25 -6.98
N LYS A 218 -19.96 -2.63 -5.79
CA LYS A 218 -21.15 -2.33 -4.98
C LYS A 218 -22.06 -1.33 -5.67
N ILE A 219 -21.50 -0.21 -6.16
CA ILE A 219 -22.29 0.80 -6.86
C ILE A 219 -23.03 0.17 -8.03
N TYR A 220 -22.34 -0.69 -8.79
CA TYR A 220 -22.95 -1.46 -9.86
C TYR A 220 -24.05 -2.41 -9.34
N PHE A 221 -23.78 -3.18 -8.29
CA PHE A 221 -24.74 -4.11 -7.70
C PHE A 221 -26.02 -3.40 -7.23
N ASP A 222 -25.90 -2.33 -6.46
CA ASP A 222 -27.06 -1.63 -5.91
C ASP A 222 -27.89 -0.96 -7.00
N LYS A 223 -27.23 -0.20 -7.91
CA LYS A 223 -27.92 0.64 -8.89
C LYS A 223 -28.37 -0.13 -10.13
N VAL A 224 -27.60 -1.13 -10.57
CA VAL A 224 -27.87 -1.89 -11.81
C VAL A 224 -28.54 -3.22 -11.54
N ILE A 225 -28.05 -4.01 -10.59
CA ILE A 225 -28.55 -5.37 -10.31
C ILE A 225 -29.80 -5.32 -9.45
N MET A 226 -29.71 -4.69 -8.28
CA MET A 226 -30.82 -4.59 -7.34
C MET A 226 -31.84 -3.51 -7.73
N LYS A 227 -31.46 -2.60 -8.65
CA LYS A 227 -32.26 -1.43 -9.05
C LYS A 227 -32.83 -0.68 -7.85
N LYS A 228 -32.05 -0.61 -6.76
CA LYS A 228 -32.41 0.25 -5.64
C LYS A 228 -32.51 1.66 -6.23
N GLY A 229 -33.61 2.36 -5.93
CA GLY A 229 -33.79 3.75 -6.34
C GLY A 229 -32.60 4.58 -5.87
N ASP A 230 -32.46 5.82 -6.35
CA ASP A 230 -31.36 6.69 -5.91
C ASP A 230 -31.48 6.90 -4.39
N SER A 231 -30.79 6.04 -3.64
CA SER A 231 -30.54 6.23 -2.22
C SER A 231 -29.89 7.59 -2.07
N SER A 232 -30.00 8.22 -0.91
CA SER A 232 -29.35 9.50 -0.54
C SER A 232 -27.80 9.49 -0.62
N TYR A 233 -27.22 8.53 -1.33
CA TYR A 233 -25.83 8.44 -1.75
C TYR A 233 -25.54 9.47 -2.86
N ASP A 234 -25.22 10.69 -2.46
CA ASP A 234 -24.38 11.58 -3.26
C ASP A 234 -22.93 11.05 -3.16
N PRO A 235 -22.07 11.02 -4.19
CA PRO A 235 -20.66 10.63 -4.10
C PRO A 235 -19.67 11.71 -3.59
N SER A 236 -20.10 12.96 -3.45
CA SER A 236 -19.30 14.15 -3.13
C SER A 236 -18.78 14.35 -1.68
N LEU A 237 -19.34 13.75 -0.61
CA LEU A 237 -18.97 13.96 0.82
C LEU A 237 -17.89 13.05 1.33
N MET A 238 -17.63 11.88 0.73
CA MET A 238 -16.71 10.99 1.46
C MET A 238 -15.31 11.54 1.40
N PRO A 239 -14.55 11.27 2.46
CA PRO A 239 -13.12 11.51 2.48
C PRO A 239 -12.50 11.01 1.17
N LYS A 240 -11.81 11.90 0.47
CA LYS A 240 -11.18 11.58 -0.81
C LYS A 240 -9.71 11.30 -0.57
N ALA A 241 -9.22 10.26 -1.24
CA ALA A 241 -7.78 10.10 -1.39
C ALA A 241 -7.24 11.31 -2.18
N SER A 242 -6.05 11.77 -1.83
CA SER A 242 -5.47 13.01 -2.37
C SER A 242 -4.05 12.78 -2.86
N MET A 243 -3.71 13.34 -4.01
CA MET A 243 -2.35 13.36 -4.54
C MET A 243 -1.89 14.78 -4.78
N VAL A 244 -0.62 15.08 -4.47
CA VAL A 244 0.02 16.33 -4.79
C VAL A 244 1.41 16.09 -5.36
N LEU A 245 1.66 16.55 -6.57
CA LEU A 245 2.98 16.57 -7.20
C LEU A 245 3.48 18.00 -7.23
N LYS A 246 4.71 18.20 -6.78
CA LYS A 246 5.44 19.45 -6.87
C LYS A 246 6.76 19.22 -7.58
N LEU A 247 7.02 20.01 -8.60
CA LEU A 247 8.34 20.15 -9.19
C LEU A 247 8.82 21.59 -8.96
N SER A 248 9.91 21.74 -8.21
CA SER A 248 10.46 23.05 -7.86
C SER A 248 11.98 23.04 -7.89
N ARG A 249 12.56 24.24 -7.93
CA ARG A 249 14.02 24.45 -7.89
C ARG A 249 14.37 24.91 -6.48
N SER A 250 15.19 24.16 -5.72
CA SER A 250 15.56 24.59 -4.36
C SER A 250 16.59 25.71 -4.36
N ASN A 251 17.52 25.69 -5.32
CA ASN A 251 18.57 26.68 -5.59
C ASN A 251 18.82 26.74 -7.11
N GLU A 252 19.52 27.76 -7.64
CA GLU A 252 19.83 27.95 -9.08
C GLU A 252 20.52 26.76 -9.80
N SER A 253 20.71 25.60 -9.17
CA SER A 253 21.37 24.43 -9.75
C SER A 253 20.67 23.07 -9.52
N ALA A 254 19.61 22.96 -8.73
CA ALA A 254 18.98 21.65 -8.45
C ALA A 254 17.45 21.66 -8.48
N TRP A 255 16.89 20.79 -9.32
CA TRP A 255 15.47 20.47 -9.36
C TRP A 255 15.14 19.39 -8.32
N ASN A 256 14.05 19.60 -7.58
CA ASN A 256 13.48 18.64 -6.66
C ASN A 256 12.06 18.30 -7.10
N LEU A 257 11.79 17.00 -7.19
CA LEU A 257 10.46 16.46 -7.26
C LEU A 257 9.99 16.10 -5.86
N MET A 258 8.76 16.45 -5.55
CA MET A 258 8.11 16.08 -4.30
C MET A 258 6.72 15.56 -4.60
N LEU A 259 6.36 14.46 -3.96
CA LEU A 259 5.08 13.81 -4.12
C LEU A 259 4.47 13.56 -2.74
N GLY A 260 3.20 13.92 -2.59
CA GLY A 260 2.39 13.59 -1.43
C GLY A 260 1.20 12.74 -1.86
N HIS A 261 0.88 11.73 -1.05
CA HIS A 261 -0.30 10.87 -1.21
C HIS A 261 -0.98 10.69 0.14
N SER A 262 -2.31 10.77 0.18
CA SER A 262 -3.12 10.56 1.38
C SER A 262 -4.24 9.60 1.02
N SER A 263 -4.33 8.46 1.70
CA SER A 263 -5.35 7.44 1.40
C SER A 263 -6.58 7.69 2.24
N ALA A 264 -7.75 7.58 1.62
CA ALA A 264 -9.02 7.54 2.33
C ALA A 264 -9.46 6.07 2.50
N GLY A 265 -9.97 5.74 3.68
CA GLY A 265 -10.32 4.36 4.03
C GLY A 265 -11.13 4.26 5.31
N SER A 266 -11.67 3.07 5.55
CA SER A 266 -12.26 2.71 6.84
C SER A 266 -11.17 2.64 7.90
N PHE A 267 -11.50 3.04 9.12
CA PHE A 267 -10.60 2.92 10.26
C PHE A 267 -10.37 1.44 10.63
N SER A 268 -11.29 0.54 10.28
CA SER A 268 -11.12 -0.91 10.47
C SER A 268 -10.05 -1.51 9.55
N SER A 269 -9.68 -0.84 8.45
CA SER A 269 -8.63 -1.32 7.55
C SER A 269 -7.22 -0.88 7.97
N MET A 270 -7.05 -0.19 9.10
CA MET A 270 -5.78 0.45 9.45
C MET A 270 -4.62 -0.50 9.85
N LEU A 271 -4.70 -1.81 9.67
CA LEU A 271 -3.49 -2.66 9.70
C LEU A 271 -2.66 -2.42 8.45
N ARG A 272 -1.57 -1.67 8.61
CA ARG A 272 -0.75 -1.22 7.48
C ARG A 272 0.56 -1.97 7.38
N ILE A 273 1.05 -2.16 6.16
CA ILE A 273 2.34 -2.81 5.91
C ILE A 273 3.09 -2.14 4.75
N HIS A 274 4.35 -1.79 4.98
CA HIS A 274 5.29 -1.48 3.92
C HIS A 274 5.80 -2.78 3.32
N LYS A 275 5.63 -2.95 2.00
CA LYS A 275 6.12 -4.12 1.27
C LYS A 275 7.21 -3.72 0.30
N ARG A 276 8.26 -4.54 0.23
CA ARG A 276 9.26 -4.48 -0.83
C ARG A 276 9.40 -5.86 -1.46
N TYR A 277 9.12 -5.91 -2.74
CA TYR A 277 9.16 -7.11 -3.56
C TYR A 277 10.31 -7.03 -4.56
N LYS A 278 11.40 -7.76 -4.28
CA LYS A 278 12.53 -8.00 -5.18
C LYS A 278 12.32 -9.31 -5.93
N LEU A 279 11.47 -9.28 -6.94
CA LEU A 279 11.01 -10.45 -7.67
C LEU A 279 11.74 -10.53 -9.02
N ASN A 280 12.60 -11.54 -9.16
CA ASN A 280 13.41 -11.77 -10.35
C ASN A 280 12.65 -12.54 -11.45
N TYR A 281 11.42 -12.09 -11.75
CA TYR A 281 10.60 -12.66 -12.81
C TYR A 281 11.10 -12.23 -14.19
N HIS A 282 10.84 -13.08 -15.17
CA HIS A 282 11.18 -12.89 -16.56
C HIS A 282 10.00 -12.36 -17.38
N PHE A 283 10.27 -11.87 -18.59
CA PHE A 283 9.21 -11.46 -19.52
C PHE A 283 8.31 -12.63 -19.93
N SER A 284 8.86 -13.83 -20.03
CA SER A 284 8.15 -15.05 -20.41
C SER A 284 8.56 -16.22 -19.51
N PRO A 285 7.89 -17.38 -19.58
CA PRO A 285 8.29 -18.58 -18.85
C PRO A 285 9.71 -19.10 -19.20
N ASP A 286 10.31 -18.66 -20.30
CA ASP A 286 11.69 -19.02 -20.66
C ASP A 286 12.71 -18.24 -19.81
N LEU A 287 13.48 -18.98 -19.01
CA LEU A 287 14.55 -18.49 -18.14
C LEU A 287 15.70 -17.79 -18.88
N LYS A 288 15.80 -17.96 -20.21
CA LYS A 288 16.78 -17.25 -21.04
C LYS A 288 16.38 -15.80 -21.28
N THR A 289 15.10 -15.46 -21.13
CA THR A 289 14.65 -14.08 -21.32
C THR A 289 15.18 -13.15 -20.24
N HIS A 290 15.12 -11.84 -20.48
CA HIS A 290 15.53 -10.85 -19.50
C HIS A 290 14.51 -10.77 -18.37
N THR A 291 14.98 -10.35 -17.19
CA THR A 291 14.08 -10.00 -16.09
C THR A 291 13.26 -8.77 -16.45
N VAL A 292 12.02 -8.71 -15.98
CA VAL A 292 11.15 -7.56 -16.21
C VAL A 292 11.76 -6.27 -15.62
N PRO A 293 11.49 -5.08 -16.19
CA PRO A 293 12.10 -3.83 -15.75
C PRO A 293 11.81 -3.48 -14.30
N GLY A 294 10.57 -3.69 -13.82
CA GLY A 294 10.16 -3.45 -12.44
C GLY A 294 10.38 -4.67 -11.56
N SER A 295 11.64 -5.02 -11.28
CA SER A 295 12.00 -6.17 -10.46
C SER A 295 12.06 -5.88 -8.96
N ASP A 296 12.18 -4.61 -8.55
CA ASP A 296 12.19 -4.17 -7.15
C ASP A 296 11.12 -3.11 -6.94
N ILE A 297 10.00 -3.51 -6.33
CA ILE A 297 8.82 -2.66 -6.14
C ILE A 297 8.60 -2.46 -4.65
N THR A 298 8.67 -1.21 -4.19
CA THR A 298 8.34 -0.81 -2.83
C THR A 298 7.00 -0.08 -2.80
N PHE A 299 6.10 -0.46 -1.90
CA PHE A 299 4.75 0.11 -1.84
C PHE A 299 4.13 -0.01 -0.44
N THR A 300 3.12 0.82 -0.17
CA THR A 300 2.27 0.67 1.03
C THR A 300 1.10 -0.25 0.72
N SER A 301 0.73 -1.10 1.66
CA SER A 301 -0.30 -2.12 1.45
C SER A 301 -0.92 -2.53 2.80
N TYR A 302 -1.66 -3.62 2.75
CA TYR A 302 -2.36 -4.26 3.87
C TYR A 302 -1.95 -5.74 3.93
N PRO A 303 -2.04 -6.37 5.12
CA PRO A 303 -1.77 -7.81 5.26
C PRO A 303 -2.60 -8.64 4.26
N GLY A 304 -1.93 -9.52 3.51
CA GLY A 304 -2.57 -10.46 2.58
C GLY A 304 -3.06 -9.88 1.24
N ILE A 305 -2.85 -8.60 0.99
CA ILE A 305 -3.11 -7.96 -0.32
C ILE A 305 -1.79 -7.83 -1.10
N LEU A 306 -1.66 -8.46 -2.26
CA LEU A 306 -0.39 -8.54 -3.02
C LEU A 306 -0.04 -7.26 -3.80
N ALA A 307 -0.91 -6.25 -3.78
CA ALA A 307 -0.72 -4.94 -4.37
C ALA A 307 -1.00 -3.84 -3.34
N SER A 308 -0.80 -2.58 -3.72
CA SER A 308 -1.34 -1.45 -2.96
C SER A 308 -2.81 -1.28 -3.31
N THR A 309 -3.64 -0.93 -2.35
CA THR A 309 -5.01 -0.44 -2.56
C THR A 309 -5.16 1.05 -2.25
N ASP A 310 -4.14 1.62 -1.60
CA ASP A 310 -3.91 3.07 -1.56
C ASP A 310 -3.45 3.60 -2.91
N ASP A 311 -2.61 2.79 -3.57
CA ASP A 311 -1.82 3.03 -4.76
C ASP A 311 -0.67 4.04 -4.57
N PHE A 312 0.43 3.55 -3.99
CA PHE A 312 1.73 4.25 -3.96
C PHE A 312 2.89 3.27 -4.19
N TYR A 313 3.59 3.39 -5.31
CA TYR A 313 4.66 2.48 -5.74
C TYR A 313 5.93 3.23 -6.14
N ILE A 314 7.06 2.80 -5.58
CA ILE A 314 8.40 3.15 -6.01
C ILE A 314 8.99 1.93 -6.72
N ILE A 315 9.28 2.08 -8.01
CA ILE A 315 9.70 0.97 -8.88
C ILE A 315 11.15 1.17 -9.30
N LYS A 316 12.00 0.18 -8.99
CA LYS A 316 13.41 0.12 -9.36
C LYS A 316 13.66 -1.07 -10.27
N GLY A 317 14.66 -0.91 -11.14
CA GLY A 317 15.16 -2.01 -11.97
C GLY A 317 16.31 -2.73 -11.32
N ARG A 318 16.53 -3.99 -11.70
CA ARG A 318 17.57 -4.88 -11.13
C ARG A 318 18.98 -4.29 -11.14
N HIS A 319 19.31 -3.52 -12.17
CA HIS A 319 20.64 -2.93 -12.38
C HIS A 319 20.63 -1.40 -12.24
N VAL A 320 19.46 -0.81 -11.94
CA VAL A 320 19.32 0.64 -11.82
C VAL A 320 19.37 0.98 -10.34
N LYS A 321 20.45 1.63 -9.91
CA LYS A 321 20.56 2.14 -8.53
C LYS A 321 19.44 3.17 -8.23
N ASN A 322 19.04 3.91 -9.26
CA ASN A 322 18.01 4.96 -9.21
C ASN A 322 16.60 4.40 -9.45
N ILE A 323 15.60 5.16 -9.02
CA ILE A 323 14.19 4.82 -9.24
C ILE A 323 13.86 4.97 -10.71
N HIS A 324 13.18 3.98 -11.29
CA HIS A 324 12.76 4.01 -12.67
C HIS A 324 11.41 4.73 -12.82
N LEU A 325 10.38 4.27 -12.08
CA LEU A 325 9.03 4.82 -12.13
C LEU A 325 8.51 5.08 -10.71
N LEU A 326 7.81 6.19 -10.56
CA LEU A 326 6.97 6.48 -9.40
C LEU A 326 5.53 6.46 -9.88
N VAL A 327 4.70 5.60 -9.28
CA VAL A 327 3.31 5.39 -9.68
C VAL A 327 2.42 5.60 -8.46
N THR A 328 1.47 6.52 -8.55
CA THR A 328 0.47 6.73 -7.51
C THR A 328 -0.93 6.80 -8.09
N GLY A 329 -1.92 6.30 -7.36
CA GLY A 329 -3.31 6.26 -7.80
C GLY A 329 -4.26 6.80 -6.74
N ILE A 330 -5.39 7.34 -7.19
CA ILE A 330 -6.56 7.66 -6.37
C ILE A 330 -7.82 7.26 -7.13
N ASP A 331 -8.92 7.06 -6.40
CA ASP A 331 -10.23 6.84 -7.01
C ASP A 331 -10.58 7.98 -7.96
N ILE A 332 -11.04 7.64 -9.16
CA ILE A 332 -11.60 8.63 -10.08
C ILE A 332 -13.11 8.72 -9.88
N GLN A 333 -13.64 9.93 -9.98
CA GLN A 333 -15.08 10.14 -9.87
C GLN A 333 -15.78 9.73 -11.18
N ASN A 334 -16.88 8.98 -11.03
CA ASN A 334 -17.73 8.55 -12.12
C ASN A 334 -19.20 8.48 -11.67
N ASN A 335 -20.03 9.37 -12.20
CA ASN A 335 -21.49 9.35 -12.01
C ASN A 335 -22.22 8.74 -13.21
N ASN A 336 -21.49 8.33 -14.25
CA ASN A 336 -22.07 7.71 -15.43
C ASN A 336 -22.10 6.19 -15.27
N LEU A 337 -23.28 5.67 -14.92
CA LEU A 337 -23.52 4.23 -14.83
C LEU A 337 -23.54 3.52 -16.18
N ASP A 338 -23.78 4.25 -17.28
CA ASP A 338 -23.81 3.67 -18.61
C ASP A 338 -22.45 3.14 -19.05
N LEU A 339 -21.36 3.65 -18.46
CA LEU A 339 -20.01 3.12 -18.71
C LEU A 339 -19.86 1.66 -18.27
N TRP A 340 -20.69 1.20 -17.31
CA TRP A 340 -20.70 -0.19 -16.88
C TRP A 340 -21.48 -1.11 -17.84
N GLN A 341 -22.23 -0.57 -18.80
CA GLN A 341 -22.92 -1.37 -19.80
C GLN A 341 -21.88 -2.09 -20.69
N GLY A 342 -21.99 -3.41 -20.78
CA GLY A 342 -21.06 -4.24 -21.56
C GLY A 342 -19.78 -4.66 -20.83
N VAL A 343 -19.61 -4.30 -19.55
CA VAL A 343 -18.53 -4.83 -18.72
C VAL A 343 -18.80 -6.31 -18.42
N ASN A 344 -17.95 -7.21 -18.93
CA ASN A 344 -18.02 -8.64 -18.60
C ASN A 344 -17.23 -8.94 -17.32
N LEU A 345 -17.91 -8.85 -16.18
CA LEU A 345 -17.33 -9.10 -14.86
C LEU A 345 -16.74 -10.50 -14.70
N GLN A 346 -17.25 -11.51 -15.42
CA GLN A 346 -16.76 -12.89 -15.37
C GLN A 346 -15.41 -13.09 -16.06
N THR A 347 -14.90 -12.09 -16.76
CA THR A 347 -13.55 -12.14 -17.39
C THR A 347 -12.68 -10.95 -16.99
N ALA A 348 -13.19 -10.10 -16.10
CA ALA A 348 -12.52 -8.89 -15.67
C ALA A 348 -11.47 -9.20 -14.60
N LEU A 349 -10.19 -8.95 -14.94
CA LEU A 349 -9.08 -9.08 -14.00
C LEU A 349 -9.19 -8.09 -12.82
N PRO A 350 -8.84 -8.53 -11.59
CA PRO A 350 -8.78 -7.63 -10.45
C PRO A 350 -7.72 -6.54 -10.66
N LEU A 351 -7.97 -5.34 -10.13
CA LEU A 351 -7.04 -4.21 -10.27
C LEU A 351 -5.62 -4.55 -9.78
N SER A 352 -5.52 -5.26 -8.66
CA SER A 352 -4.24 -5.69 -8.07
C SER A 352 -3.37 -6.51 -9.04
N ALA A 353 -3.97 -7.39 -9.83
CA ALA A 353 -3.23 -8.19 -10.81
C ALA A 353 -2.71 -7.31 -11.96
N ARG A 354 -3.56 -6.41 -12.45
CA ARG A 354 -3.24 -5.52 -13.58
C ARG A 354 -2.15 -4.52 -13.22
N VAL A 355 -2.27 -3.86 -12.06
CA VAL A 355 -1.30 -2.86 -11.60
C VAL A 355 0.06 -3.51 -11.34
N MET A 356 0.10 -4.71 -10.76
CA MET A 356 1.37 -5.42 -10.53
C MET A 356 1.99 -5.91 -11.84
N ALA A 357 1.20 -6.34 -12.82
CA ALA A 357 1.71 -6.66 -14.16
C ALA A 357 2.27 -5.41 -14.87
N ALA A 358 1.56 -4.28 -14.81
CA ALA A 358 2.01 -3.01 -15.39
C ALA A 358 3.29 -2.50 -14.70
N ASN A 359 3.35 -2.51 -13.36
CA ASN A 359 4.51 -2.11 -12.58
C ASN A 359 5.75 -2.96 -12.90
N ARG A 360 5.56 -4.25 -13.17
CA ARG A 360 6.65 -5.16 -13.55
C ARG A 360 7.14 -4.91 -14.98
N LEU A 361 6.22 -4.78 -15.95
CA LEU A 361 6.55 -4.73 -17.38
C LEU A 361 6.96 -3.35 -17.91
N ALA A 362 6.45 -2.29 -17.30
CA ALA A 362 6.62 -0.94 -17.82
C ALA A 362 8.10 -0.50 -17.82
N HIS A 363 8.51 0.10 -18.93
CA HIS A 363 9.80 0.78 -19.07
C HIS A 363 9.65 2.30 -19.30
N SER A 364 8.40 2.79 -19.32
CA SER A 364 8.03 4.20 -19.45
C SER A 364 6.60 4.40 -18.94
N SER A 365 6.21 5.65 -18.68
CA SER A 365 4.85 5.98 -18.25
C SER A 365 3.78 5.58 -19.28
N ARG A 366 4.07 5.77 -20.58
CA ARG A 366 3.16 5.39 -21.66
C ARG A 366 3.05 3.88 -21.79
N HIS A 367 4.15 3.15 -21.66
CA HIS A 367 4.11 1.70 -21.66
C HIS A 367 3.29 1.17 -20.46
N TRP A 368 3.43 1.78 -19.28
CA TRP A 368 2.60 1.44 -18.13
C TRP A 368 1.11 1.60 -18.44
N ALA A 369 0.72 2.74 -19.03
CA ALA A 369 -0.67 3.00 -19.42
C ALA A 369 -1.20 1.97 -20.43
N ASN A 370 -0.38 1.58 -21.41
CA ASN A 370 -0.71 0.54 -22.38
C ASN A 370 -0.92 -0.84 -21.73
N GLN A 371 -0.20 -1.17 -20.66
CA GLN A 371 -0.43 -2.43 -19.94
C GLN A 371 -1.73 -2.39 -19.13
N MET A 372 -2.07 -1.23 -18.55
CA MET A 372 -3.33 -1.05 -17.83
C MET A 372 -4.56 -1.09 -18.75
N SER A 373 -4.44 -0.62 -20.00
CA SER A 373 -5.55 -0.60 -20.96
C SER A 373 -5.96 -1.98 -21.49
N LYS A 374 -5.09 -2.99 -21.40
CA LYS A 374 -5.39 -4.35 -21.91
C LYS A 374 -6.64 -4.99 -21.29
N ASN A 375 -6.95 -4.69 -20.02
CA ASN A 375 -8.10 -5.25 -19.28
C ASN A 375 -8.72 -4.21 -18.33
N ALA A 376 -9.02 -3.02 -18.82
CA ALA A 376 -9.49 -1.89 -18.02
C ALA A 376 -10.98 -1.96 -17.60
N ALA A 377 -11.45 -3.13 -17.15
CA ALA A 377 -12.89 -3.36 -16.95
C ALA A 377 -13.46 -2.81 -15.62
N LYS A 378 -12.67 -2.76 -14.55
CA LYS A 378 -13.09 -2.37 -13.19
C LYS A 378 -11.93 -1.73 -12.41
N GLY A 379 -12.17 -1.20 -11.20
CA GLY A 379 -11.12 -0.59 -10.38
C GLY A 379 -10.64 0.72 -10.99
N ASN A 380 -11.60 1.64 -11.18
CA ASN A 380 -11.43 2.91 -11.86
C ASN A 380 -10.61 3.89 -11.01
N LYS A 381 -9.57 4.46 -11.61
CA LYS A 381 -8.56 5.24 -10.89
C LYS A 381 -8.03 6.35 -11.79
N GLN A 382 -7.60 7.44 -11.16
CA GLN A 382 -6.70 8.42 -11.76
C GLN A 382 -5.29 8.14 -11.23
N TRP A 383 -4.38 7.84 -12.15
CA TRP A 383 -2.99 7.54 -11.87
C TRP A 383 -2.10 8.71 -12.24
N LEU A 384 -1.11 8.98 -11.42
CA LEU A 384 0.03 9.83 -11.73
C LEU A 384 1.27 8.94 -11.85
N ILE A 385 1.96 9.07 -12.97
CA ILE A 385 3.16 8.29 -13.28
C ILE A 385 4.30 9.25 -13.62
N VAL A 386 5.43 9.08 -12.95
CA VAL A 386 6.65 9.86 -13.20
C VAL A 386 7.78 8.92 -13.61
N ASP A 387 8.32 9.15 -14.80
CA ASP A 387 9.54 8.51 -15.31
C ASP A 387 10.76 9.31 -14.84
N LEU A 388 11.34 8.88 -13.72
CA LEU A 388 12.47 9.57 -13.10
C LEU A 388 13.74 9.45 -13.93
N LYS A 389 13.89 8.37 -14.71
CA LYS A 389 15.03 8.20 -15.63
C LYS A 389 15.01 9.26 -16.72
N LYS A 390 13.84 9.49 -17.35
CA LYS A 390 13.70 10.57 -18.34
C LYS A 390 13.79 11.95 -17.70
N LEU A 391 13.29 12.11 -16.47
CA LEU A 391 13.39 13.36 -15.71
C LEU A 391 14.87 13.74 -15.44
N GLU A 392 15.69 12.78 -15.00
CA GLU A 392 17.14 12.97 -14.83
C GLU A 392 17.82 13.38 -16.12
N ALA A 393 17.54 12.68 -17.22
CA ALA A 393 18.13 12.97 -18.52
C ALA A 393 17.76 14.37 -19.05
N GLU A 394 16.54 14.85 -18.78
CA GLU A 394 16.08 16.17 -19.21
C GLU A 394 16.72 17.32 -18.40
N PHE A 395 17.02 17.10 -17.12
CA PHE A 395 17.50 18.15 -16.21
C PHE A 395 18.99 18.06 -15.84
N SER A 396 19.70 17.02 -16.29
CA SER A 396 21.16 16.89 -16.17
C SER A 396 21.86 17.61 -17.32
N ASP A 397 22.11 18.90 -17.14
CA ASP A 397 22.66 19.83 -18.15
C ASP A 397 24.18 19.62 -18.37
N HIS A 398 24.58 18.44 -18.87
CA HIS A 398 25.92 18.21 -19.42
C HIS A 398 25.83 17.86 -20.90
N SER A 399 26.04 18.89 -21.72
CA SER A 399 26.55 18.76 -23.07
C SER A 399 27.84 17.91 -23.09
N SER A 400 27.74 16.70 -23.62
CA SER A 400 28.79 16.16 -24.47
C SER A 400 28.14 15.62 -25.73
N HIS A 401 28.44 16.31 -26.83
CA HIS A 401 28.28 15.79 -28.16
C HIS A 401 29.18 14.56 -28.32
N GLU A 402 28.73 13.40 -27.86
CA GLU A 402 29.22 12.11 -28.34
C GLU A 402 28.02 11.23 -28.70
N GLY A 403 27.61 11.34 -29.97
CA GLY A 403 27.45 10.15 -30.79
C GLY A 403 26.44 9.09 -30.39
N PHE A 404 25.33 9.42 -29.74
CA PHE A 404 24.09 8.67 -29.94
C PHE A 404 22.96 9.65 -30.21
N LEU A 405 22.71 9.88 -31.51
CA LEU A 405 21.42 10.37 -31.98
C LEU A 405 20.36 9.38 -31.48
N MET A 406 19.84 9.57 -30.28
CA MET A 406 18.47 9.16 -30.01
C MET A 406 17.63 10.05 -30.92
N THR A 407 17.34 9.53 -32.12
CA THR A 407 16.15 9.94 -32.89
C THR A 407 15.04 10.21 -31.88
N PRO A 408 14.31 11.33 -31.95
CA PRO A 408 13.23 11.61 -31.02
C PRO A 408 12.25 10.45 -31.08
N THR A 409 12.36 9.52 -30.13
CA THR A 409 11.49 8.36 -30.09
C THR A 409 10.10 8.86 -29.77
N ILE A 410 9.11 8.19 -30.34
CA ILE A 410 7.66 8.42 -30.30
C ILE A 410 7.07 8.51 -28.85
N ASP A 411 7.91 8.46 -27.80
CA ASP A 411 7.53 8.42 -26.39
C ASP A 411 8.33 9.41 -25.52
N SER A 412 7.95 10.71 -25.57
CA SER A 412 8.59 11.81 -24.82
C SER A 412 7.99 12.05 -23.43
N SER A 413 7.02 11.25 -22.99
CA SER A 413 6.31 11.52 -21.73
C SER A 413 7.18 11.22 -20.50
N ILE A 414 7.45 12.24 -19.70
CA ILE A 414 8.13 12.18 -18.39
C ILE A 414 7.09 12.06 -17.27
N ILE A 415 6.02 12.85 -17.33
CA ILE A 415 4.94 12.83 -16.35
C ILE A 415 3.63 12.57 -17.08
N SER A 416 2.90 11.56 -16.66
CA SER A 416 1.64 11.18 -17.27
C SER A 416 0.53 11.02 -16.25
N ILE A 417 -0.66 11.52 -16.58
CA ILE A 417 -1.89 11.20 -15.88
C ILE A 417 -2.61 10.13 -16.69
N VAL A 418 -3.02 9.03 -16.06
CA VAL A 418 -3.81 7.98 -16.67
C VAL A 418 -5.15 7.90 -15.96
N GLU A 419 -6.23 8.20 -16.67
CA GLU A 419 -7.59 8.18 -16.14
C GLU A 419 -8.30 6.94 -16.69
N GLN A 420 -8.66 6.02 -15.79
CA GLN A 420 -9.31 4.76 -16.13
C GLN A 420 -10.76 4.77 -15.67
N TYR A 421 -11.66 4.56 -16.63
CA TYR A 421 -13.07 4.25 -16.45
C TYR A 421 -13.34 2.83 -16.97
N PRO A 422 -14.55 2.26 -16.78
CA PRO A 422 -14.84 0.94 -17.29
C PRO A 422 -14.66 0.89 -18.82
N ASN A 423 -13.77 0.00 -19.27
CA ASN A 423 -13.32 -0.20 -20.66
C ASN A 423 -12.69 1.03 -21.35
N ILE A 424 -12.40 2.11 -20.63
CA ILE A 424 -11.86 3.35 -21.20
C ILE A 424 -10.60 3.75 -20.43
N VAL A 425 -9.49 3.92 -21.14
CA VAL A 425 -8.26 4.47 -20.58
C VAL A 425 -7.85 5.69 -21.37
N HIS A 426 -7.71 6.81 -20.67
CA HIS A 426 -7.23 8.05 -21.24
C HIS A 426 -5.86 8.42 -20.66
N VAL A 427 -4.93 8.84 -21.52
CA VAL A 427 -3.55 9.18 -21.14
C VAL A 427 -3.29 10.64 -21.48
N LEU A 428 -2.85 11.40 -20.49
CA LEU A 428 -2.46 12.80 -20.60
C LEU A 428 -0.97 12.94 -20.32
N ASP A 429 -0.22 13.52 -21.25
CA ASP A 429 1.19 13.85 -21.04
C ASP A 429 1.33 15.28 -20.51
N LEU A 430 1.88 15.41 -19.29
CA LEU A 430 2.09 16.71 -18.63
C LEU A 430 3.49 17.28 -18.87
N THR A 431 4.32 16.61 -19.65
CA THR A 431 5.73 16.98 -19.84
C THR A 431 5.88 18.37 -20.45
N LYS A 432 5.00 18.77 -21.37
CA LYS A 432 5.05 20.12 -21.97
C LYS A 432 4.80 21.23 -20.95
N GLN A 433 3.95 20.98 -19.96
CA GLN A 433 3.69 21.94 -18.89
C GLN A 433 4.91 22.09 -17.97
N LEU A 434 5.71 21.02 -17.78
CA LEU A 434 7.03 21.07 -17.13
C LEU A 434 7.98 22.07 -17.77
N LYS A 435 8.07 22.05 -19.10
CA LYS A 435 9.02 22.91 -19.83
C LYS A 435 8.71 24.39 -19.70
N ASN A 436 7.43 24.74 -19.60
CA ASN A 436 6.99 26.14 -19.63
C ASN A 436 6.93 26.80 -18.25
N ASN A 437 6.84 26.03 -17.16
CA ASN A 437 6.65 26.57 -15.81
C ASN A 437 7.75 26.12 -14.85
N LYS A 438 8.49 27.08 -14.28
CA LYS A 438 9.57 26.84 -13.30
C LYS A 438 9.08 26.33 -11.94
N ASN A 439 7.76 26.31 -11.71
CA ASN A 439 7.17 25.93 -10.43
C ASN A 439 5.81 25.28 -10.66
N ILE A 440 5.75 23.95 -10.65
CA ILE A 440 4.53 23.21 -10.99
C ILE A 440 3.99 22.53 -9.76
N VAL A 441 2.70 22.74 -9.53
CA VAL A 441 1.91 22.00 -8.54
C VAL A 441 0.75 21.36 -9.29
N TRP A 442 0.61 20.05 -9.14
CA TRP A 442 -0.57 19.32 -9.53
C TRP A 442 -1.19 18.71 -8.28
N PHE A 443 -2.48 18.94 -8.05
CA PHE A 443 -3.23 18.39 -6.93
C PHE A 443 -4.51 17.77 -7.47
N SER A 444 -4.87 16.60 -6.96
CA SER A 444 -6.12 15.95 -7.32
C SER A 444 -6.73 15.15 -6.18
N GLN A 445 -8.05 15.08 -6.21
CA GLN A 445 -8.93 14.25 -5.38
C GLN A 445 -9.89 13.43 -6.27
N GLY A 446 -9.37 12.93 -7.40
CA GLY A 446 -10.11 12.07 -8.30
C GLY A 446 -10.99 12.80 -9.32
N MET A 447 -10.81 14.11 -9.47
CA MET A 447 -11.54 14.90 -10.47
C MET A 447 -10.98 14.60 -11.87
N PRO A 448 -11.83 14.36 -12.88
CA PRO A 448 -11.35 14.11 -14.24
C PRO A 448 -10.69 15.37 -14.80
N THR A 449 -9.54 15.20 -15.46
CA THR A 449 -8.64 16.31 -15.78
C THR A 449 -9.18 17.17 -16.93
N THR A 450 -9.88 16.58 -17.90
CA THR A 450 -10.39 17.28 -19.09
C THR A 450 -11.91 17.47 -19.06
N LYS A 451 -12.41 18.46 -19.80
CA LYS A 451 -13.86 18.71 -19.92
C LYS A 451 -14.57 17.56 -20.63
N GLU A 452 -13.90 16.90 -21.56
CA GLU A 452 -14.42 15.73 -22.28
C GLU A 452 -14.67 14.57 -21.31
N LEU A 453 -13.73 14.32 -20.39
CA LEU A 453 -13.86 13.26 -19.40
C LEU A 453 -14.84 13.62 -18.28
N GLN A 454 -14.95 14.89 -17.91
CA GLN A 454 -16.01 15.35 -17.00
C GLN A 454 -17.40 15.12 -17.58
N LYS A 455 -17.59 15.43 -18.86
CA LYS A 455 -18.84 15.12 -19.58
C LYS A 455 -19.10 13.61 -19.62
N LEU A 456 -18.08 12.82 -19.97
CA LEU A 456 -18.17 11.36 -20.01
C LEU A 456 -18.60 10.78 -18.65
N ALA A 457 -18.05 11.31 -17.55
CA ALA A 457 -18.30 10.86 -16.19
C ALA A 457 -19.59 11.44 -15.57
N HIS A 458 -20.37 12.24 -16.31
CA HIS A 458 -21.53 12.98 -15.80
C HIS A 458 -21.20 13.87 -14.58
N ILE A 459 -20.07 14.59 -14.65
CA ILE A 459 -19.61 15.51 -13.61
C ILE A 459 -19.72 16.94 -14.12
N SER A 460 -20.63 17.72 -13.52
CA SER A 460 -20.79 19.15 -13.78
C SER A 460 -20.02 19.96 -12.73
N SER A 461 -18.73 20.14 -12.94
CA SER A 461 -17.88 21.00 -12.09
C SER A 461 -16.95 21.86 -12.95
N GLU A 462 -16.54 23.01 -12.44
CA GLU A 462 -15.37 23.73 -12.98
C GLU A 462 -14.17 22.75 -13.08
N PRO A 463 -13.39 22.75 -14.18
CA PRO A 463 -12.25 21.85 -14.29
C PRO A 463 -11.26 22.09 -13.15
N VAL A 464 -11.16 21.14 -12.23
CA VAL A 464 -10.14 21.16 -11.17
C VAL A 464 -8.83 20.64 -11.74
N GLY A 465 -8.35 21.29 -12.79
CA GLY A 465 -7.05 21.04 -13.40
C GLY A 465 -6.25 22.33 -13.29
N TRP A 466 -5.15 22.28 -12.53
CA TRP A 466 -4.20 23.38 -12.34
C TRP A 466 -4.76 24.55 -11.54
N ARG A 467 -4.74 24.43 -10.20
CA ARG A 467 -4.61 25.66 -9.42
C ARG A 467 -3.15 25.97 -9.25
N SER A 468 -2.79 27.21 -9.55
CA SER A 468 -1.70 27.86 -8.82
C SER A 468 -2.11 27.84 -7.35
N ILE A 469 -1.74 26.76 -6.66
CA ILE A 469 -1.86 26.70 -5.21
C ILE A 469 -0.92 27.80 -4.74
N LYS A 470 -1.49 28.93 -4.32
CA LYS A 470 -0.72 30.07 -3.75
C LYS A 470 0.09 29.68 -2.52
N ASN A 471 -0.06 28.45 -2.01
CA ASN A 471 0.69 27.96 -0.88
C ASN A 471 2.15 27.71 -1.27
N ASN A 472 3.05 28.21 -0.43
CA ASN A 472 4.49 27.96 -0.47
C ASN A 472 4.78 26.48 -0.14
N LEU A 473 4.52 25.57 -1.10
CA LEU A 473 4.96 24.18 -1.04
C LEU A 473 6.47 24.13 -1.33
N THR A 474 7.29 24.33 -0.30
CA THR A 474 8.75 24.49 -0.41
C THR A 474 9.54 23.28 0.07
N ASN A 475 8.99 22.49 0.99
CA ASN A 475 9.67 21.35 1.62
C ASN A 475 8.67 20.22 1.99
N LEU A 476 9.17 19.05 2.39
CA LEU A 476 8.29 17.88 2.60
C LEU A 476 7.25 18.12 3.69
N GLU A 477 7.59 18.93 4.70
CA GLU A 477 6.67 19.31 5.76
C GLU A 477 5.53 20.18 5.24
N SER A 478 5.78 21.08 4.29
CA SER A 478 4.72 21.87 3.65
C SER A 478 3.75 21.01 2.82
N ILE A 479 4.24 19.94 2.18
CA ILE A 479 3.38 18.95 1.50
C ILE A 479 2.55 18.17 2.52
N GLU A 480 3.18 17.74 3.61
CA GLU A 480 2.50 17.05 4.70
C GLU A 480 1.40 17.93 5.30
N THR A 481 1.71 19.17 5.70
CA THR A 481 0.74 20.13 6.23
C THR A 481 -0.39 20.40 5.24
N PHE A 482 -0.06 20.56 3.95
CA PHE A 482 -1.05 20.74 2.91
C PHE A 482 -2.03 19.57 2.86
N LEU A 483 -1.54 18.33 2.83
CA LEU A 483 -2.39 17.14 2.81
C LEU A 483 -3.19 16.96 4.10
N ARG A 484 -2.62 17.26 5.28
CA ARG A 484 -3.34 17.24 6.57
C ARG A 484 -4.49 18.23 6.61
N ASN A 485 -4.32 19.41 6.00
CA ASN A 485 -5.36 20.42 5.93
C ASN A 485 -6.49 20.06 4.94
N HIS A 486 -6.21 19.15 3.99
CA HIS A 486 -7.20 18.63 3.04
C HIS A 486 -7.73 17.24 3.43
N ALA A 487 -7.29 16.71 4.58
CA ALA A 487 -7.73 15.43 5.08
C ALA A 487 -9.10 15.55 5.77
N THR A 488 -9.89 14.48 5.71
CA THR A 488 -11.21 14.39 6.35
C THR A 488 -11.20 13.34 7.45
N ARG A 489 -11.93 13.63 8.53
CA ARG A 489 -12.04 12.83 9.76
C ARG A 489 -13.51 12.60 10.11
N GLY A 490 -14.05 11.46 9.70
CA GLY A 490 -15.45 11.10 9.91
C GLY A 490 -15.82 10.90 11.39
N ASP A 491 -14.86 10.52 12.23
CA ASP A 491 -15.05 10.34 13.66
C ASP A 491 -15.33 11.65 14.42
N LEU A 492 -15.05 12.79 13.77
CA LEU A 492 -15.29 14.11 14.34
C LEU A 492 -16.65 14.70 13.92
N PHE A 493 -17.44 13.97 13.15
CA PHE A 493 -18.78 14.41 12.74
C PHE A 493 -19.75 14.44 13.93
N ARG A 494 -20.58 15.48 13.98
CA ARG A 494 -21.35 15.86 15.18
C ARG A 494 -22.61 15.04 15.41
N GLU A 495 -23.28 14.68 14.32
CA GLU A 495 -24.56 13.98 14.36
C GLU A 495 -24.35 12.49 14.55
N LYS A 496 -23.35 11.92 13.87
CA LYS A 496 -22.93 10.54 13.98
C LYS A 496 -21.47 10.41 13.57
N ALA A 497 -20.63 9.93 14.48
CA ALA A 497 -19.25 9.59 14.15
C ALA A 497 -19.23 8.44 13.14
N LEU A 498 -18.42 8.61 12.08
CA LEU A 498 -18.17 7.57 11.08
C LEU A 498 -16.70 7.12 11.19
N PRO A 499 -16.41 5.82 11.27
CA PRO A 499 -15.05 5.28 11.36
C PRO A 499 -14.33 5.35 10.00
N TYR A 500 -14.28 6.52 9.39
CA TYR A 500 -13.90 6.67 8.00
C TYR A 500 -13.17 8.01 7.79
N GLY A 501 -12.09 8.03 7.01
CA GLY A 501 -11.28 9.24 6.85
C GLY A 501 -10.00 9.00 6.08
N ASN A 502 -9.12 10.00 6.10
CA ASN A 502 -7.76 9.80 5.60
C ASN A 502 -6.92 9.06 6.65
N ILE A 503 -6.62 7.79 6.35
CA ILE A 503 -6.05 6.80 7.27
C ILE A 503 -4.52 6.71 7.21
N ASP A 504 -3.90 7.45 6.30
CA ASP A 504 -2.46 7.67 6.27
C ASP A 504 -2.06 8.88 5.45
N LEU A 505 -0.75 9.12 5.42
CA LEU A 505 -0.09 10.06 4.55
C LEU A 505 1.29 9.52 4.17
N LYS A 506 1.66 9.64 2.90
CA LYS A 506 3.00 9.33 2.37
C LYS A 506 3.58 10.54 1.68
N VAL A 507 4.85 10.78 1.92
CA VAL A 507 5.59 11.88 1.29
C VAL A 507 6.91 11.35 0.76
N PHE A 508 7.23 11.75 -0.46
CA PHE A 508 8.43 11.38 -1.19
C PHE A 508 9.10 12.61 -1.78
N SER A 509 10.42 12.69 -1.73
CA SER A 509 11.20 13.61 -2.54
C SER A 509 12.30 12.92 -3.31
N TYR A 510 12.62 13.50 -4.45
CA TYR A 510 13.70 13.12 -5.32
C TYR A 510 14.50 14.35 -5.71
N ASN A 511 15.77 14.39 -5.32
CA ASN A 511 16.71 15.38 -5.85
C ASN A 511 17.26 14.86 -7.18
N ILE A 512 16.96 15.58 -8.25
CA ILE A 512 17.25 15.10 -9.61
C ILE A 512 18.76 15.10 -9.90
N TYR A 513 19.54 15.97 -9.26
CA TYR A 513 20.99 16.05 -9.47
C TYR A 513 21.76 14.99 -8.67
N SER A 514 21.46 14.86 -7.37
CA SER A 514 22.18 13.93 -6.50
C SER A 514 21.62 12.51 -6.50
N GLY A 515 20.45 12.29 -7.10
CA GLY A 515 19.70 11.03 -7.01
C GLY A 515 19.20 10.69 -5.61
N GLN A 516 19.32 11.63 -4.65
CA GLN A 516 18.93 11.39 -3.27
C GLN A 516 17.41 11.33 -3.13
N THR A 517 16.96 10.29 -2.44
CA THR A 517 15.54 10.01 -2.23
C THR A 517 15.22 10.14 -0.74
N HIS A 518 14.13 10.83 -0.40
CA HIS A 518 13.58 10.79 0.96
C HIS A 518 12.15 10.28 0.89
N PHE A 519 11.79 9.36 1.76
CA PHE A 519 10.44 8.82 1.87
C PHE A 519 10.08 8.65 3.33
N TYR A 520 8.88 9.08 3.71
CA TYR A 520 8.28 8.68 4.96
C TYR A 520 6.77 8.58 4.84
N ALA A 521 6.18 7.78 5.73
CA ALA A 521 4.75 7.61 5.88
C ALA A 521 4.32 7.84 7.33
N ILE A 522 3.05 8.19 7.51
CA ILE A 522 2.41 8.42 8.82
C ILE A 522 1.11 7.62 8.82
N ALA A 523 0.96 6.72 9.79
CA ALA A 523 -0.23 5.90 9.94
C ALA A 523 -1.29 6.60 10.79
N GLY A 524 -2.55 6.32 10.47
CA GLY A 524 -3.70 6.70 11.27
C GLY A 524 -4.43 7.95 10.75
N PRO A 525 -5.55 8.30 11.40
CA PRO A 525 -6.38 9.39 10.97
C PRO A 525 -5.66 10.74 11.07
N GLN A 526 -5.59 11.47 9.96
CA GLN A 526 -4.81 12.71 9.90
C GLN A 526 -5.49 13.84 10.72
N THR A 527 -4.75 14.45 11.63
CA THR A 527 -5.16 15.68 12.33
C THR A 527 -4.53 16.90 11.65
N PRO A 528 -5.29 17.99 11.44
CA PRO A 528 -4.70 19.28 11.10
C PRO A 528 -3.71 19.72 12.19
N PRO A 529 -2.64 20.46 11.85
CA PRO A 529 -1.70 20.96 12.85
C PRO A 529 -2.41 21.87 13.86
N SER A 530 -2.19 21.62 15.16
CA SER A 530 -2.58 22.53 16.24
C SER A 530 -1.50 23.60 16.41
N ASP A 531 -1.56 24.76 15.73
CA ASP A 531 -1.19 26.05 16.34
C ASP A 531 -1.14 27.28 15.42
N LYS A 532 -1.47 28.40 16.09
CA LYS A 532 -1.25 29.84 15.80
C LYS A 532 -2.16 30.53 14.79
N LYS A 533 -3.08 31.35 15.34
CA LYS A 533 -3.67 32.58 14.77
C LYS A 533 -3.41 32.74 13.26
N THR A 534 -4.15 32.04 12.42
CA THR A 534 -4.43 32.57 11.09
C THR A 534 -5.31 33.78 11.32
N SER A 535 -4.70 34.97 11.30
CA SER A 535 -5.39 36.24 11.23
C SER A 535 -6.49 36.15 10.18
N SER A 536 -7.66 36.64 10.54
CA SER A 536 -8.91 36.73 9.79
C SER A 536 -8.86 37.59 8.52
N HIS A 537 -7.79 37.50 7.73
CA HIS A 537 -7.59 38.33 6.53
C HIS A 537 -7.35 37.57 5.23
N ASP A 538 -7.41 36.24 5.21
CA ASP A 538 -7.37 35.48 3.95
C ASP A 538 -8.78 35.21 3.41
N SER A 539 -9.51 36.29 3.11
CA SER A 539 -10.85 36.28 2.50
C SER A 539 -10.84 35.97 0.99
N SER A 540 -9.75 35.41 0.45
CA SER A 540 -9.61 35.11 -0.98
C SER A 540 -9.78 33.63 -1.36
N LEU A 541 -10.15 32.76 -0.41
CA LEU A 541 -10.43 31.33 -0.66
C LEU A 541 -11.92 30.94 -0.61
N ASN A 542 -12.82 31.90 -0.85
CA ASN A 542 -14.27 31.67 -0.90
C ASN A 542 -14.78 30.94 -2.16
N GLY A 543 -13.91 30.24 -2.90
CA GLY A 543 -14.28 29.60 -4.17
C GLY A 543 -14.49 28.08 -4.14
N PHE A 544 -14.09 27.38 -3.06
CA PHE A 544 -14.11 25.91 -3.02
C PHE A 544 -14.56 25.32 -1.68
N VAL A 545 -15.53 25.96 -1.05
CA VAL A 545 -16.49 25.22 -0.22
C VAL A 545 -17.68 24.99 -1.13
N SER A 546 -17.64 23.93 -1.94
CA SER A 546 -18.84 23.54 -2.66
C SER A 546 -19.90 23.21 -1.62
N GLU A 547 -21.01 23.94 -1.66
CA GLU A 547 -22.31 23.47 -1.21
C GLU A 547 -22.63 22.20 -2.01
N SER A 548 -22.08 21.07 -1.59
CA SER A 548 -22.40 19.73 -2.09
C SER A 548 -21.76 18.79 -1.09
N LEU A 549 -22.55 18.53 -0.06
CA LEU A 549 -22.35 17.46 0.88
C LEU A 549 -23.18 16.27 0.31
N VAL A 550 -22.64 15.11 -0.10
CA VAL A 550 -22.94 13.75 0.46
C VAL A 550 -22.15 12.64 -0.30
N LEU A 551 -21.88 11.46 0.29
CA LEU A 551 -20.75 10.47 0.43
C LEU A 551 -20.12 9.56 -0.72
N GLY A 552 -18.80 9.31 -0.86
CA GLY A 552 -18.27 8.02 -1.48
C GLY A 552 -16.77 7.53 -1.39
N SER A 553 -16.43 6.58 -0.50
CA SER A 553 -15.31 5.62 -0.54
C SER A 553 -15.60 4.50 0.47
N GLU A 554 -15.94 3.30 0.01
CA GLU A 554 -16.70 2.38 0.87
C GLU A 554 -16.18 0.94 0.84
N ASP A 555 -16.14 0.38 2.04
CA ASP A 555 -16.26 -1.04 2.38
C ASP A 555 -17.78 -1.37 2.41
N PRO A 556 -18.27 -2.49 1.86
CA PRO A 556 -19.68 -2.91 1.95
C PRO A 556 -20.26 -2.89 3.37
N SER A 557 -19.41 -2.96 4.40
CA SER A 557 -19.75 -2.75 5.81
C SER A 557 -20.33 -1.36 6.15
N HIS A 558 -20.15 -0.34 5.32
CA HIS A 558 -20.61 1.02 5.62
C HIS A 558 -21.60 1.59 4.58
N LEU A 559 -21.70 0.96 3.40
CA LEU A 559 -22.64 1.34 2.34
C LEU A 559 -24.09 1.32 2.81
N ASP A 560 -24.50 0.32 3.60
CA ASP A 560 -25.90 0.29 4.05
C ASP A 560 -26.15 1.27 5.22
N ILE A 561 -25.14 1.57 6.06
CA ILE A 561 -25.27 2.61 7.11
C ILE A 561 -25.50 3.99 6.46
N ILE A 562 -24.86 4.23 5.32
CA ILE A 562 -24.98 5.44 4.53
C ILE A 562 -26.33 5.49 3.79
N SER A 563 -26.80 4.35 3.28
CA SER A 563 -28.05 4.25 2.52
C SER A 563 -29.33 4.51 3.34
N GLU A 564 -29.30 4.30 4.67
CA GLU A 564 -30.46 4.46 5.56
C GLU A 564 -30.69 5.89 6.07
N GLN A 565 -29.78 6.85 5.78
CA GLN A 565 -29.76 8.13 6.49
C GLN A 565 -30.25 9.30 5.62
N ARG A 566 -31.32 9.96 6.11
CA ARG A 566 -31.87 11.21 5.54
C ARG A 566 -30.86 12.37 5.74
N PRO A 567 -30.78 13.34 4.80
CA PRO A 567 -29.86 14.46 4.90
C PRO A 567 -30.30 15.42 6.02
N VAL A 568 -29.45 15.60 7.03
CA VAL A 568 -29.64 16.66 8.03
C VAL A 568 -29.00 17.94 7.52
N ARG A 569 -29.77 19.02 7.63
CA ARG A 569 -29.51 20.35 7.09
C ARG A 569 -29.08 21.25 8.25
N GLY A 570 -27.90 21.86 8.16
CA GLY A 570 -27.50 23.02 8.97
C GLY A 570 -26.33 22.79 9.94
N ASP A 571 -25.36 23.72 9.90
CA ASP A 571 -24.38 24.04 10.96
C ASP A 571 -23.11 23.19 11.13
N ILE A 572 -22.42 22.90 10.02
CA ILE A 572 -21.03 22.36 10.01
C ILE A 572 -19.97 23.49 10.12
N ARG A 573 -20.33 24.76 9.87
CA ARG A 573 -19.36 25.87 9.73
C ARG A 573 -18.69 26.36 11.01
N GLU A 574 -19.24 26.10 12.20
CA GLU A 574 -18.71 26.73 13.42
C GLU A 574 -17.76 25.87 14.28
N ILE A 575 -17.65 24.54 14.07
CA ILE A 575 -17.13 23.67 15.15
C ILE A 575 -15.96 22.76 14.75
N ALA A 576 -15.43 22.92 13.53
CA ALA A 576 -14.12 22.37 13.16
C ALA A 576 -12.97 22.89 14.05
N ASN A 577 -13.09 24.12 14.59
CA ASN A 577 -12.00 24.78 15.30
C ASN A 577 -11.79 24.35 16.77
N LEU A 578 -12.73 23.64 17.40
CA LEU A 578 -12.60 23.22 18.82
C LEU A 578 -12.34 21.72 19.02
N LYS A 579 -12.55 20.87 17.99
CA LYS A 579 -12.36 19.41 18.08
C LYS A 579 -11.25 18.84 17.19
N ALA A 580 -10.73 19.58 16.19
CA ALA A 580 -9.74 19.08 15.22
C ALA A 580 -8.36 18.69 15.79
N SER A 581 -8.07 19.04 17.05
CA SER A 581 -6.78 18.74 17.71
C SER A 581 -6.74 17.39 18.45
N LYS A 582 -7.80 16.57 18.40
CA LYS A 582 -7.83 15.31 19.17
C LYS A 582 -7.27 14.14 18.38
N THR A 583 -6.21 13.54 18.93
CA THR A 583 -5.71 12.22 18.56
C THR A 583 -6.84 11.20 18.54
N PHE A 584 -6.91 10.38 17.48
CA PHE A 584 -7.90 9.31 17.39
C PHE A 584 -7.62 8.21 18.43
N LYS A 585 -8.68 7.75 19.10
CA LYS A 585 -8.65 6.64 20.06
C LYS A 585 -9.90 5.79 19.92
N TRP A 586 -9.75 4.47 19.78
CA TRP A 586 -10.90 3.54 19.72
C TRP A 586 -11.73 3.59 21.00
N SER A 587 -11.07 3.56 22.16
CA SER A 587 -11.68 3.60 23.50
C SER A 587 -12.53 4.85 23.77
N ASN A 588 -12.24 5.97 23.11
CA ASN A 588 -13.03 7.21 23.26
C ASN A 588 -14.40 7.13 22.56
N LEU A 589 -14.54 6.22 21.60
CA LEU A 589 -15.71 6.13 20.73
C LEU A 589 -16.47 4.82 20.95
N VAL A 590 -16.29 4.14 22.08
CA VAL A 590 -16.92 2.83 22.36
C VAL A 590 -18.44 2.85 22.20
N ASN A 591 -19.11 3.94 22.61
CA ASN A 591 -20.56 4.04 22.46
C ASN A 591 -21.02 4.21 20.99
N GLU A 592 -20.18 4.80 20.14
CA GLU A 592 -20.51 5.13 18.74
C GLU A 592 -19.98 4.09 17.76
N LEU A 593 -18.81 3.52 18.06
CA LEU A 593 -17.97 2.66 17.21
C LEU A 593 -17.58 1.33 17.87
N GLY A 594 -18.07 1.01 19.07
CA GLY A 594 -17.65 -0.20 19.81
C GLY A 594 -18.06 -1.53 19.17
N HIS A 595 -18.94 -1.50 18.17
CA HIS A 595 -19.33 -2.68 17.39
C HIS A 595 -18.38 -2.99 16.22
N ILE A 596 -17.44 -2.08 15.91
CA ILE A 596 -16.53 -2.24 14.77
C ILE A 596 -15.30 -3.03 15.20
N PRO A 597 -15.00 -4.17 14.55
CA PRO A 597 -13.82 -4.95 14.84
C PRO A 597 -12.56 -4.21 14.38
N HIS A 598 -11.54 -4.28 15.23
CA HIS A 598 -10.25 -3.63 15.05
C HIS A 598 -9.15 -4.47 15.71
N GLU A 599 -9.21 -5.79 15.50
CA GLU A 599 -8.22 -6.73 16.02
C GLU A 599 -6.82 -6.35 15.52
N GLY A 600 -5.83 -6.42 16.42
CA GLY A 600 -4.45 -6.04 16.12
C GLY A 600 -4.22 -4.53 16.01
N HIS A 601 -5.24 -3.68 16.18
CA HIS A 601 -5.04 -2.23 16.17
C HIS A 601 -4.51 -1.74 17.52
N PRO A 602 -3.64 -0.71 17.52
CA PRO A 602 -3.41 0.12 18.69
C PRO A 602 -4.69 0.89 19.04
N ASP A 603 -4.94 1.08 20.34
CA ASP A 603 -6.08 1.90 20.80
C ASP A 603 -5.90 3.36 20.38
N VAL A 604 -4.70 3.91 20.57
CA VAL A 604 -4.36 5.31 20.28
C VAL A 604 -3.54 5.42 19.00
N TRP A 605 -3.99 6.25 18.06
CA TRP A 605 -3.30 6.50 16.79
C TRP A 605 -2.59 7.84 16.82
N SER A 606 -1.36 7.85 17.33
CA SER A 606 -0.52 9.04 17.49
C SER A 606 0.93 8.80 17.02
N PHE A 607 1.06 8.27 15.80
CA PHE A 607 2.35 7.84 15.28
C PHE A 607 3.13 8.97 14.59
N GLY A 608 4.46 8.90 14.71
CA GLY A 608 5.38 9.80 14.01
C GLY A 608 5.64 9.38 12.57
N LYS A 609 6.62 10.05 11.94
CA LYS A 609 7.11 9.75 10.60
C LYS A 609 7.89 8.44 10.58
N VAL A 610 7.60 7.55 9.63
CA VAL A 610 8.26 6.24 9.48
C VAL A 610 8.86 6.09 8.10
N SER A 611 10.12 5.67 8.04
CA SER A 611 10.77 5.19 6.81
C SER A 611 11.12 3.71 7.00
N PRO A 612 10.72 2.81 6.08
CA PRO A 612 10.98 1.38 6.24
C PRO A 612 12.48 1.09 6.19
N LYS A 613 12.93 0.17 7.05
CA LYS A 613 14.32 -0.29 7.12
C LYS A 613 14.40 -1.70 6.55
N TRP A 614 14.83 -1.79 5.29
CA TRP A 614 14.96 -3.05 4.58
C TRP A 614 16.17 -3.86 5.09
N ALA A 615 15.99 -5.18 5.21
CA ALA A 615 16.99 -6.12 5.72
C ALA A 615 18.17 -6.27 4.75
N TRP A 616 17.91 -6.21 3.44
CA TRP A 616 18.94 -6.32 2.41
C TRP A 616 19.13 -4.98 1.70
N GLN A 617 19.93 -4.11 2.32
CA GLN A 617 20.41 -2.90 1.68
C GLN A 617 21.56 -3.23 0.71
N GLU A 618 21.59 -2.55 -0.43
CA GLU A 618 22.78 -2.64 -1.29
C GLU A 618 23.94 -1.92 -0.59
N PRO A 619 25.17 -2.46 -0.64
CA PRO A 619 26.33 -1.76 -0.12
C PRO A 619 26.43 -0.39 -0.79
N LYS A 620 26.63 0.65 0.02
CA LYS A 620 26.78 2.04 -0.45
C LYS A 620 27.99 2.20 -1.35
#